data_AF-C6PXY0-F1
#
_entry.id   AF-C6PXY0-F1
#
_cell.length_a   1.000
_cell.length_b   1.000
_cell.length_c   1.000
_cell.angle_alpha   90.00
_cell.angle_beta   90.00
_cell.angle_gamma   90.00
#
_symmetry.space_group_name_H-M   'P 1'
#
loop_
_entity.id
_entity.type
_entity.pdbx_description
1 polymer ?
#
loop_
_entity_poly.entity_id
_entity_poly.type
_entity_poly.pdbx_seq_one_letter_code
_entity_poly.pdbx_strand_id
1 'polypeptide(L)'
;MLLIIGITGHSGRYFLQELIKNKYEENIRCIVRETSDTSMLDSSGLKIEKVVGDIREKKFIDRCMKGVDIVVHIVNIRYTLQIIKTSH
;
A
#
# COMPACT_ATOMS: atom_id res chain seq x y z
N MET A 1 10.85 -4.23 3.69
CA MET A 1 9.92 -3.34 2.95
C MET A 1 8.48 -3.57 3.39
N LEU A 2 7.76 -2.48 3.64
CA LEU A 2 6.34 -2.46 4.02
C LEU A 2 5.45 -2.26 2.77
N LEU A 3 4.53 -3.18 2.50
CA LEU A 3 3.50 -3.02 1.45
C LEU A 3 2.19 -2.54 2.08
N ILE A 4 1.63 -1.44 1.59
CA ILE A 4 0.34 -0.92 2.05
C ILE A 4 -0.67 -0.91 0.90
N ILE A 5 -1.84 -1.51 1.17
CA ILE A 5 -2.97 -1.57 0.26
C ILE A 5 -4.09 -0.72 0.84
N GLY A 6 -4.57 0.28 0.09
CA GLY A 6 -5.66 1.16 0.54
C GLY A 6 -5.21 2.41 1.30
N ILE A 7 -3.93 2.80 1.19
CA ILE A 7 -3.38 3.97 1.91
C ILE A 7 -4.10 5.30 1.57
N THR A 8 -4.64 5.45 0.36
CA THR A 8 -5.35 6.67 -0.07
C THR A 8 -6.81 6.72 0.42
N GLY A 9 -7.32 5.62 0.96
CA GLY A 9 -8.67 5.50 1.51
C GLY A 9 -8.83 6.19 2.87
N HIS A 10 -10.06 6.26 3.37
CA HIS A 10 -10.40 6.99 4.59
C HIS A 10 -9.51 6.59 5.80
N SER A 11 -9.51 5.30 6.17
CA SER A 11 -8.66 4.79 7.26
C SER A 11 -7.17 4.81 6.90
N GLY A 12 -6.83 4.62 5.63
CA GLY A 12 -5.44 4.65 5.16
C GLY A 12 -4.76 5.99 5.37
N ARG A 13 -5.49 7.10 5.24
CA ARG A 13 -4.96 8.46 5.47
C ARG A 13 -4.52 8.68 6.91
N TYR A 14 -5.25 8.14 7.89
CA TYR A 14 -4.84 8.21 9.29
C TYR A 14 -3.61 7.34 9.57
N PHE A 15 -3.52 6.18 8.92
CA PHE A 15 -2.31 5.36 9.00
C PHE A 15 -1.09 6.08 8.42
N LEU A 16 -1.25 6.76 7.27
CA LEU A 16 -0.20 7.60 6.68
C LEU A 16 0.24 8.71 7.64
N GLN A 17 -0.71 9.39 8.31
CA GLN A 17 -0.39 10.42 9.30
C GLN A 17 0.44 9.86 10.45
N GLU A 18 0.14 8.65 10.93
CA GLU A 18 0.92 8.02 12.00
C GLU A 18 2.33 7.63 11.52
N LEU A 19 2.48 7.15 10.28
CA LEU A 19 3.80 6.90 9.69
C LEU A 19 4.65 8.18 9.59
N ILE A 20 4.04 9.29 9.17
CA ILE A 20 4.71 10.61 9.08
C ILE A 20 5.09 11.10 10.47
N LYS A 21 4.15 11.08 11.42
CA LYS A 21 4.34 11.56 12.79
C LYS A 21 5.48 10.80 13.50
N ASN A 22 5.57 9.50 13.30
CA ASN A 22 6.62 8.66 13.88
C ASN A 22 7.89 8.60 13.03
N LYS A 23 7.98 9.40 11.95
CA LYS A 23 9.15 9.48 11.06
C LYS A 23 9.61 8.09 10.57
N TYR A 24 8.68 7.29 10.09
CA TYR A 24 8.99 5.95 9.60
C TYR A 24 10.09 5.97 8.52
N GLU A 25 11.19 5.25 8.74
CA GLU A 25 12.42 5.40 7.93
C GLU A 25 12.61 4.33 6.86
N GLU A 26 11.86 3.22 6.94
CA GLU A 26 11.96 2.09 6.01
C GLU A 26 11.23 2.34 4.70
N ASN A 27 11.58 1.57 3.66
CA ASN A 27 10.93 1.67 2.35
C ASN A 27 9.48 1.18 2.42
N ILE A 28 8.57 1.99 1.88
CA ILE A 28 7.14 1.71 1.79
C ILE A 28 6.77 1.55 0.32
N ARG A 29 6.06 0.47 -0.01
CA ARG A 29 5.38 0.30 -1.29
C ARG A 29 3.89 0.53 -1.11
N CYS A 30 3.31 1.43 -1.90
CA CYS A 30 1.88 1.76 -1.84
C CYS A 30 1.20 1.36 -3.16
N ILE A 31 0.21 0.46 -3.07
CA ILE A 31 -0.67 0.19 -4.21
C ILE A 31 -1.70 1.30 -4.32
N VAL A 32 -1.74 1.97 -5.47
CA VAL A 32 -2.70 3.03 -5.78
C VAL A 32 -3.44 2.71 -7.08
N ARG A 33 -4.69 3.16 -7.21
CA ARG A 33 -5.43 3.08 -8.47
C ARG A 33 -5.09 4.30 -9.33
N GLU A 34 -5.19 4.17 -10.65
CA GLU A 34 -5.00 5.26 -11.61
C GLU A 34 -5.75 6.55 -11.22
N THR A 35 -6.98 6.39 -10.72
CA THR A 35 -7.86 7.50 -10.35
C THR A 35 -7.65 8.02 -8.91
N SER A 36 -6.66 7.51 -8.18
CA SER A 36 -6.43 7.90 -6.79
C SER A 36 -5.71 9.23 -6.72
N ASP A 37 -6.19 10.12 -5.87
CA ASP A 37 -5.41 11.28 -5.44
C ASP A 37 -4.25 10.81 -4.54
N THR A 38 -3.01 11.03 -5.00
CA THR A 38 -1.79 10.64 -4.29
C THR A 38 -1.03 11.82 -3.66
N SER A 39 -1.60 13.03 -3.69
CA SER A 39 -0.94 14.25 -3.21
C SER A 39 -0.37 14.12 -1.79
N MET A 40 -1.08 13.43 -0.90
CA MET A 40 -0.63 13.17 0.48
C MET A 40 0.59 12.24 0.56
N LEU A 41 0.73 11.28 -0.35
CA LEU A 41 1.91 10.41 -0.41
C LEU A 41 3.12 11.21 -0.92
N ASP A 42 2.90 12.01 -1.94
CA ASP A 42 3.93 12.82 -2.61
C ASP A 42 4.52 13.89 -1.68
N SER A 43 3.71 14.43 -0.78
CA SER A 43 4.09 15.43 0.22
C SER A 43 4.50 14.85 1.58
N SER A 44 4.50 13.52 1.75
CA SER A 44 4.70 12.88 3.05
C SER A 44 6.13 12.96 3.60
N GLY A 45 7.13 13.13 2.72
CA GLY A 45 8.55 13.03 3.07
C GLY A 45 9.03 11.60 3.40
N LEU A 46 8.16 10.60 3.26
CA LEU A 46 8.50 9.18 3.48
C LEU A 46 9.11 8.56 2.22
N LYS A 47 9.86 7.46 2.38
CA LYS A 47 10.44 6.68 1.27
C LYS A 47 9.38 5.80 0.59
N ILE A 48 8.54 6.41 -0.24
CA ILE A 48 7.39 5.75 -0.86
C ILE A 48 7.65 5.39 -2.33
N GLU A 49 7.53 4.10 -2.65
CA GLU A 49 7.34 3.57 -4.00
C GLU A 49 5.84 3.46 -4.28
N LYS A 50 5.30 4.25 -5.22
CA LYS A 50 3.92 4.12 -5.68
C LYS A 50 3.85 3.11 -6.82
N VAL A 51 3.01 2.09 -6.68
CA VAL A 51 2.75 1.12 -7.75
C VAL A 51 1.29 1.26 -8.18
N VAL A 52 1.09 1.69 -9.41
CA VAL A 52 -0.25 1.94 -9.96
C VAL A 52 -0.82 0.65 -10.55
N GLY A 53 -2.03 0.27 -10.14
CA GLY A 53 -2.73 -0.88 -10.72
C GLY A 53 -3.93 -1.35 -9.90
N ASP A 54 -4.38 -2.56 -10.20
CA ASP A 54 -5.60 -3.14 -9.64
C ASP A 54 -5.31 -4.41 -8.83
N ILE A 55 -5.74 -4.40 -7.56
CA ILE A 55 -5.62 -5.55 -6.66
C ILE A 55 -6.48 -6.75 -7.10
N ARG A 56 -7.41 -6.58 -8.04
CA ARG A 56 -8.16 -7.69 -8.64
C ARG A 56 -7.29 -8.50 -9.60
N GLU A 57 -6.19 -7.93 -10.08
CA GLU A 57 -5.26 -8.62 -10.98
C GLU A 57 -4.22 -9.42 -10.19
N LYS A 58 -4.34 -10.74 -10.16
CA LYS A 58 -3.42 -11.62 -9.43
C LYS A 58 -1.95 -11.37 -9.79
N LYS A 59 -1.63 -11.35 -11.09
CA LYS A 59 -0.26 -11.11 -11.59
C LYS A 59 0.31 -9.75 -11.14
N PHE A 60 -0.56 -8.76 -10.94
CA PHE A 60 -0.14 -7.47 -10.42
C PHE A 60 0.26 -7.60 -8.96
N ILE A 61 -0.56 -8.24 -8.13
CA ILE A 61 -0.22 -8.44 -6.71
C ILE A 61 1.04 -9.29 -6.56
N ASP A 62 1.17 -10.39 -7.32
CA ASP A 62 2.36 -11.24 -7.28
C ASP A 62 3.65 -10.43 -7.55
N ARG A 63 3.60 -9.42 -8.42
CA ARG A 63 4.73 -8.49 -8.65
C ARG A 63 4.94 -7.56 -7.46
N CYS A 64 3.86 -7.00 -6.90
CA CYS A 64 3.92 -6.09 -5.76
C CYS A 64 4.42 -6.76 -4.48
N MET A 65 4.26 -8.07 -4.33
CA MET A 65 4.70 -8.84 -3.15
C MET A 65 6.21 -9.11 -3.15
N LYS A 66 6.92 -8.95 -4.28
CA LYS A 66 8.36 -9.22 -4.34
C LYS A 66 9.15 -8.31 -3.41
N GLY A 67 9.94 -8.92 -2.52
CA GLY A 67 10.78 -8.21 -1.54
C GLY A 67 10.01 -7.55 -0.40
N VAL A 68 8.75 -7.92 -0.19
CA VAL A 68 7.91 -7.40 0.89
C VAL A 68 8.06 -8.29 2.13
N ASP A 69 8.30 -7.68 3.29
CA ASP A 69 8.35 -8.39 4.57
C ASP A 69 7.01 -8.32 5.32
N ILE A 70 6.32 -7.20 5.19
CA ILE A 70 5.08 -6.91 5.93
C ILE A 70 4.03 -6.34 4.97
N VAL A 71 2.81 -6.87 5.05
CA VAL A 71 1.65 -6.38 4.28
C VAL A 71 0.63 -5.77 5.24
N VAL A 72 0.26 -4.52 5.00
CA VAL A 72 -0.84 -3.81 5.68
C VAL A 72 -2.00 -3.65 4.70
N HIS A 73 -3.08 -4.39 4.95
CA HIS A 73 -4.26 -4.44 4.11
C HIS A 73 -5.40 -3.60 4.71
N ILE A 74 -5.63 -2.41 4.14
CA ILE A 74 -6.64 -1.43 4.57
C ILE A 74 -7.69 -1.23 3.47
N VAL A 75 -8.18 -2.32 2.89
CA VAL A 75 -9.28 -2.30 1.92
C VAL A 75 -10.37 -3.29 2.34
N ASN A 76 -11.47 -3.30 1.59
CA ASN A 76 -12.64 -4.12 1.89
C ASN A 76 -12.25 -5.61 2.06
N ILE A 77 -12.80 -6.24 3.12
CA ILE A 77 -12.51 -7.62 3.51
C ILE A 77 -12.69 -8.64 2.37
N ARG A 78 -13.55 -8.36 1.37
CA ARG A 78 -13.75 -9.22 0.20
C ARG A 78 -12.47 -9.54 -0.58
N TYR A 79 -11.44 -8.69 -0.48
CA TYR A 79 -10.18 -8.87 -1.21
C TYR A 79 -9.13 -9.68 -0.43
N THR A 80 -9.38 -9.95 0.86
CA THR A 80 -8.42 -10.56 1.79
C THR A 80 -7.90 -11.91 1.28
N LEU A 81 -8.77 -12.78 0.77
CA LEU A 81 -8.35 -14.10 0.27
C LEU A 81 -7.38 -14.00 -0.90
N GLN A 82 -7.54 -12.99 -1.76
CA GLN A 82 -6.63 -12.78 -2.88
C GLN A 82 -5.27 -12.31 -2.39
N ILE A 83 -5.23 -11.39 -1.41
CA ILE A 83 -3.98 -10.93 -0.80
C ILE A 83 -3.23 -12.08 -0.14
N ILE A 84 -3.91 -12.85 0.72
CA ILE A 84 -3.29 -13.98 1.43
C ILE A 84 -2.71 -15.02 0.45
N LYS A 85 -3.42 -15.34 -0.63
CA LYS A 85 -2.95 -16.32 -1.63
C LYS A 85 -1.73 -15.87 -2.43
N THR A 86 -1.42 -14.58 -2.43
CA THR A 86 -0.32 -13.98 -3.19
C THR A 86 0.83 -13.55 -2.28
N SER A 87 0.64 -13.57 -0.96
CA SER A 87 1.69 -13.47 0.05
C SER A 87 2.43 -14.80 0.21
N HIS A 88 3.48 -15.02 -0.57
CA HIS A 88 4.39 -16.16 -0.47
C HIS A 88 5.84 -15.72 -0.61
#